data_AF-A0A2S7C7N5-F1
#
_entry.id   AF-A0A2S7C7N5-F1
#
_cell.length_a   1.000
_cell.length_b   1.000
_cell.length_c   1.000
_cell.angle_alpha   90.00
_cell.angle_beta   90.00
_cell.angle_gamma   90.00
#
_symmetry.space_group_name_H-M   'P 1'
#
loop_
_entity.id
_entity.type
_entity.pdbx_description
1 polymer ?
#
loop_
_entity_poly.entity_id
_entity_poly.type
_entity_poly.pdbx_seq_one_letter_code
_entity_poly.pdbx_strand_id
1 'polypeptide(L)'
;MKFHSRAPSFIAISTLVLPILVVVAYDVFVFSPRLGDIRAILVSADPFDRSPPPNIRRYIQVLHRGDAAPSALVAMRLRKRFLPGSTGFWSRMGELLWGKLLWLHLSQDEVIALYSTLAYNEQGNGLNALSHHLFAKPLNTLTEQEAATVVAYTWAPSIYRLHPERLVGRRDGLIQRARSRR
;
A
#
# COMPACT_ATOMS: atom_id res chain seq x y z
N MET A 1 20.07 28.97 50.74
CA MET A 1 18.94 29.24 49.82
C MET A 1 18.95 28.20 48.70
N LYS A 2 17.97 27.28 48.66
CA LYS A 2 17.82 26.29 47.58
C LYS A 2 16.82 26.82 46.54
N PHE A 3 17.30 27.21 45.37
CA PHE A 3 16.45 27.49 44.21
C PHE A 3 15.90 26.16 43.67
N HIS A 4 14.61 25.89 43.88
CA HIS A 4 13.88 24.85 43.16
C HIS A 4 13.29 25.49 41.88
N SER A 5 14.04 25.42 40.78
CA SER A 5 13.54 25.79 39.46
C SER A 5 12.56 24.74 38.95
N ARG A 6 11.26 24.96 39.22
CA ARG A 6 10.14 24.28 38.55
C ARG A 6 10.00 24.82 37.12
N ALA A 7 10.93 24.46 36.23
CA ALA A 7 10.82 24.77 34.81
C ALA A 7 11.15 23.63 33.81
N PRO A 8 11.05 22.32 34.13
CA PRO A 8 11.20 21.29 33.10
C PRO A 8 9.91 20.98 32.31
N SER A 9 8.72 21.31 32.83
CA SER A 9 7.45 20.82 32.26
C SER A 9 7.02 21.50 30.96
N PHE A 10 7.24 22.81 30.79
CA PHE A 10 6.79 23.53 29.59
C PHE A 10 7.64 23.23 28.34
N ILE A 11 8.95 23.04 28.51
CA ILE A 11 9.86 22.69 27.41
C ILE A 11 9.55 21.26 26.92
N ALA A 12 9.29 20.34 27.84
CA ALA A 12 8.92 18.96 27.52
C ALA A 12 7.56 18.88 26.78
N ILE A 13 6.56 19.65 27.22
CA ILE A 13 5.24 19.69 26.56
C ILE A 13 5.34 20.30 25.15
N SER A 14 6.08 21.39 24.99
CA SER A 14 6.28 22.05 23.69
C SER A 14 6.96 21.13 22.66
N THR A 15 7.94 20.34 23.08
CA THR A 15 8.66 19.39 22.21
C THR A 15 7.76 18.29 21.65
N LEU A 16 6.70 17.91 22.37
CA LEU A 16 5.82 16.81 21.99
C LEU A 16 4.57 17.29 21.24
N VAL A 17 4.05 18.48 21.57
CA VAL A 17 2.86 19.05 20.93
C VAL A 17 3.16 19.57 19.52
N LEU A 18 4.31 20.22 19.32
CA LEU A 18 4.68 20.78 18.02
C LEU A 18 4.67 19.76 16.87
N PRO A 19 5.31 18.57 16.97
CA PRO A 19 5.30 17.60 15.87
C PRO A 19 3.89 17.05 15.60
N ILE A 20 3.05 16.93 16.63
CA ILE A 20 1.65 16.52 16.46
C ILE A 20 0.90 17.58 15.65
N LEU A 21 1.04 18.86 16.00
CA LEU A 21 0.42 19.95 15.25
C LEU A 21 0.90 20.00 13.80
N VAL A 22 2.17 19.73 13.53
CA VAL A 22 2.71 19.65 12.16
C VAL A 22 2.06 18.48 11.38
N VAL A 23 1.90 17.32 12.01
CA VAL A 23 1.23 16.17 11.38
C VAL A 23 -0.24 16.47 11.10
N VAL A 24 -0.96 17.08 12.05
CA VAL A 24 -2.37 17.48 11.87
C VAL A 24 -2.50 18.53 10.78
N ALA A 25 -1.65 19.55 10.77
CA ALA A 25 -1.64 20.55 9.70
C ALA A 25 -1.35 19.91 8.34
N TYR A 26 -0.38 19.00 8.26
CA TYR A 26 -0.08 18.27 7.04
C TYR A 26 -1.29 17.45 6.56
N ASP A 27 -1.97 16.76 7.47
CA ASP A 27 -3.17 16.02 7.14
C ASP A 27 -4.26 16.93 6.56
N VAL A 28 -4.62 17.99 7.28
CA VAL A 28 -5.70 18.91 6.89
C VAL A 28 -5.41 19.63 5.57
N PHE A 29 -4.17 20.09 5.35
CA PHE A 29 -3.85 20.93 4.20
C PHE A 29 -3.32 20.15 2.99
N VAL A 30 -2.73 18.96 3.18
CA VAL A 30 -2.07 18.22 2.09
C VAL A 30 -2.78 16.90 1.78
N PHE A 31 -3.14 16.11 2.79
CA PHE A 31 -3.64 14.75 2.60
C PHE A 31 -5.16 14.68 2.48
N SER A 32 -5.89 15.18 3.48
CA SER A 32 -7.36 15.17 3.56
C SER A 32 -8.06 15.73 2.31
N PRO A 33 -7.58 16.82 1.67
CA PRO A 33 -8.18 17.31 0.41
C PRO A 33 -8.13 16.30 -0.74
N ARG A 34 -7.22 15.31 -0.68
CA ARG A 34 -7.06 14.25 -1.69
C ARG A 34 -7.92 13.02 -1.42
N LEU A 35 -8.57 12.92 -0.25
CA LEU A 35 -9.40 11.76 0.07
C LEU A 35 -10.57 11.57 -0.90
N GLY A 36 -11.14 12.68 -1.40
CA GLY A 36 -12.17 12.64 -2.45
C GLY A 36 -11.65 11.96 -3.72
N ASP A 37 -10.48 12.39 -4.21
CA ASP A 37 -9.83 11.81 -5.40
C ASP A 37 -9.45 10.34 -5.19
N ILE A 38 -8.93 9.99 -4.00
CA ILE A 38 -8.57 8.60 -3.65
C ILE A 38 -9.80 7.70 -3.66
N ARG A 39 -10.93 8.16 -3.09
CA ARG A 39 -12.19 7.41 -3.11
C ARG A 39 -12.80 7.35 -4.51
N ALA A 40 -12.63 8.39 -5.33
CA ALA A 40 -13.05 8.35 -6.72
C ALA A 40 -12.31 7.24 -7.50
N ILE A 41 -11.01 7.02 -7.25
CA ILE A 41 -10.25 5.89 -7.81
C ILE A 41 -10.92 4.56 -7.45
N LEU A 42 -11.30 4.38 -6.18
CA LEU A 42 -12.00 3.16 -5.72
C LEU A 42 -13.38 2.98 -6.35
N VAL A 43 -14.13 4.06 -6.55
CA VAL A 43 -15.45 4.00 -7.19
C VAL A 43 -15.34 3.59 -8.66
N SER A 44 -14.31 4.10 -9.36
CA SER A 44 -14.04 3.77 -10.77
C SER A 44 -13.32 2.44 -11.00
N ALA A 45 -12.88 1.77 -9.95
CA ALA A 45 -12.11 0.53 -10.05
C ALA A 45 -12.97 -0.64 -10.56
N ASP A 46 -12.32 -1.57 -11.26
CA ASP A 46 -12.92 -2.85 -11.62
C ASP A 46 -13.53 -3.53 -10.39
N PRO A 47 -14.71 -4.18 -10.48
CA PRO A 47 -15.37 -4.79 -9.32
C PRO A 47 -14.49 -5.79 -8.56
N PHE A 48 -13.65 -6.55 -9.27
CA PHE A 48 -12.74 -7.52 -8.67
C PHE A 48 -11.43 -6.89 -8.16
N ASP A 49 -11.10 -5.67 -8.56
CA ASP A 49 -10.02 -4.89 -7.92
C ASP A 49 -10.54 -4.13 -6.70
N ARG A 50 -11.76 -3.60 -6.76
CA ARG A 50 -12.45 -2.89 -5.68
C ARG A 50 -12.80 -3.82 -4.52
N SER A 51 -13.19 -5.05 -4.82
CA SER A 51 -13.48 -6.08 -3.83
C SER A 51 -12.78 -7.38 -4.20
N PRO A 52 -11.46 -7.49 -3.95
CA PRO A 52 -10.69 -8.63 -4.40
C PRO A 52 -11.15 -9.93 -3.75
N PRO A 53 -11.18 -11.05 -4.51
CA PRO A 53 -11.57 -12.34 -3.98
C PRO A 53 -10.74 -12.78 -2.76
N PRO A 54 -11.28 -13.64 -1.87
CA PRO A 54 -10.61 -14.01 -0.61
C PRO A 54 -9.21 -14.61 -0.77
N ASN A 55 -8.98 -15.42 -1.82
CA ASN A 55 -7.67 -15.97 -2.15
C ASN A 55 -6.65 -14.86 -2.48
N ILE A 56 -7.03 -13.87 -3.30
CA ILE A 56 -6.19 -12.72 -3.65
C ILE A 56 -5.88 -11.89 -2.41
N ARG A 57 -6.90 -11.56 -1.60
CA ARG A 57 -6.73 -10.84 -0.33
C ARG A 57 -5.74 -11.54 0.59
N ARG A 58 -5.88 -12.86 0.75
CA ARG A 58 -4.96 -13.67 1.57
C ARG A 58 -3.54 -13.58 1.04
N TYR A 59 -3.32 -13.71 -0.27
CA TYR A 59 -1.98 -13.63 -0.84
C TYR A 59 -1.36 -12.25 -0.72
N ILE A 60 -2.13 -11.16 -0.88
CA ILE A 60 -1.64 -9.79 -0.65
C ILE A 60 -1.18 -9.66 0.80
N GLN A 61 -2.00 -10.11 1.75
CA GLN A 61 -1.65 -10.04 3.18
C GLN A 61 -0.42 -10.88 3.53
N VAL A 62 -0.24 -12.06 2.92
CA VAL A 62 0.93 -12.92 3.14
C VAL A 62 2.18 -12.34 2.49
N LEU A 63 2.05 -11.77 1.28
CA LEU A 63 3.16 -11.15 0.55
C LEU A 63 3.80 -10.04 1.38
N HIS A 64 2.98 -9.22 2.03
CA HIS A 64 3.41 -8.07 2.81
C HIS A 64 3.74 -8.37 4.28
N ARG A 65 3.66 -9.63 4.70
CA ARG A 65 3.97 -10.02 6.08
C ARG A 65 5.49 -10.11 6.25
N GLY A 66 6.05 -9.20 7.04
CA GLY A 66 7.50 -9.08 7.26
C GLY A 66 8.22 -8.16 6.27
N ASP A 67 7.49 -7.63 5.28
CA ASP A 67 7.95 -6.64 4.31
C ASP A 67 7.17 -5.31 4.51
N ALA A 68 7.35 -4.35 3.60
CA ALA A 68 6.56 -3.11 3.59
C ALA A 68 5.07 -3.42 3.50
N ALA A 69 4.24 -2.82 4.37
CA ALA A 69 2.79 -3.03 4.38
C ALA A 69 2.13 -2.60 3.05
N PRO A 70 0.95 -3.15 2.70
CA PRO A 70 0.24 -2.76 1.48
C PRO A 70 -0.03 -1.24 1.44
N SER A 71 -0.32 -0.63 2.60
CA SER A 71 -0.52 0.81 2.75
C SER A 71 0.71 1.63 2.37
N ALA A 72 1.93 1.14 2.59
CA ALA A 72 3.16 1.85 2.23
C ALA A 72 3.34 1.90 0.70
N LEU A 73 3.01 0.82 -0.01
CA LEU A 73 3.06 0.81 -1.48
C LEU A 73 1.95 1.67 -2.09
N VAL A 74 0.74 1.61 -1.53
CA VAL A 74 -0.37 2.49 -1.92
C VAL A 74 0.01 3.95 -1.67
N ALA A 75 0.59 4.27 -0.51
CA ALA A 75 1.09 5.60 -0.17
C ALA A 75 2.11 6.11 -1.20
N MET A 76 3.13 5.31 -1.49
CA MET A 76 4.16 5.66 -2.47
C MET A 76 3.54 5.96 -3.84
N ARG A 77 2.62 5.12 -4.32
CA ARG A 77 1.97 5.30 -5.63
C ARG A 77 1.07 6.54 -5.66
N LEU A 78 0.21 6.72 -4.66
CA LEU A 78 -0.69 7.88 -4.59
C LEU A 78 0.09 9.19 -4.42
N ARG A 79 1.11 9.20 -3.57
CA ARG A 79 1.95 10.37 -3.35
C ARG A 79 2.68 10.77 -4.63
N LYS A 80 3.27 9.81 -5.35
CA LYS A 80 3.91 10.09 -6.65
C LYS A 80 2.92 10.67 -7.67
N ARG A 81 1.65 10.26 -7.61
CA ARG A 81 0.57 10.76 -8.49
C ARG A 81 0.15 12.20 -8.12
N PHE A 82 -0.02 12.51 -6.84
CA PHE A 82 -0.55 13.81 -6.39
C PHE A 82 0.52 14.87 -6.11
N LEU A 83 1.75 14.45 -5.80
CA LEU A 83 2.86 15.32 -5.44
C LEU A 83 4.12 14.92 -6.22
N PRO A 84 4.12 15.08 -7.57
CA PRO A 84 5.30 14.79 -8.38
C PRO A 84 6.44 15.77 -8.05
N GLY A 85 7.69 15.29 -8.11
CA GLY A 85 8.88 16.16 -8.04
C GLY A 85 9.55 16.30 -6.68
N SER A 86 9.05 15.67 -5.61
CA SER A 86 9.80 15.63 -4.34
C SER A 86 10.87 14.53 -4.38
N THR A 87 12.14 14.88 -4.24
CA THR A 87 13.25 13.92 -4.12
C THR A 87 13.90 14.05 -2.74
N GLY A 88 14.74 13.08 -2.35
CA GLY A 88 15.52 13.13 -1.11
C GLY A 88 14.75 12.76 0.17
N PHE A 89 15.27 13.23 1.32
CA PHE A 89 14.79 12.87 2.66
C PHE A 89 13.30 13.19 2.87
N TRP A 90 12.87 14.38 2.45
CA TRP A 90 11.47 14.82 2.56
C TRP A 90 10.51 13.92 1.76
N SER A 91 10.98 13.30 0.68
CA SER A 91 10.18 12.31 -0.06
C SER A 91 9.88 11.09 0.80
N ARG A 92 10.91 10.52 1.42
CA ARG A 92 10.76 9.32 2.26
C ARG A 92 9.91 9.59 3.50
N MET A 93 10.09 10.74 4.13
CA MET A 93 9.24 11.16 5.25
C MET A 93 7.78 11.33 4.82
N GLY A 94 7.55 11.94 3.66
CA GLY A 94 6.21 12.07 3.10
C GLY A 94 5.56 10.73 2.77
N GLU A 95 6.30 9.75 2.26
CA GLU A 95 5.80 8.40 1.98
C GLU A 95 5.39 7.66 3.27
N LEU A 96 6.22 7.74 4.32
CA LEU A 96 5.89 7.16 5.62
C LEU A 96 4.66 7.83 6.23
N LEU A 97 4.58 9.16 6.16
CA LEU A 97 3.45 9.93 6.67
C LEU A 97 2.16 9.60 5.92
N TRP A 98 2.21 9.55 4.59
CA TRP A 98 1.07 9.09 3.77
C TRP A 98 0.66 7.66 4.11
N GLY A 99 1.61 6.75 4.36
CA GLY A 99 1.31 5.38 4.78
C GLY A 99 0.55 5.31 6.10
N LYS A 100 0.88 6.19 7.06
CA LYS A 100 0.16 6.32 8.34
C LYS A 100 -1.21 6.97 8.16
N LEU A 101 -1.29 8.06 7.40
CA LEU A 101 -2.54 8.78 7.15
C LEU A 101 -3.55 7.93 6.36
N LEU A 102 -3.10 7.13 5.40
CA LEU A 102 -3.96 6.15 4.72
C LEU A 102 -4.50 5.11 5.69
N TRP A 103 -3.68 4.59 6.60
CA TRP A 103 -4.13 3.64 7.61
C TRP A 103 -5.13 4.26 8.61
N LEU A 104 -5.02 5.57 8.89
CA LEU A 104 -5.95 6.29 9.77
C LEU A 104 -7.28 6.61 9.09
N HIS A 105 -7.27 6.97 7.80
CA HIS A 105 -8.46 7.44 7.08
C HIS A 105 -9.18 6.38 6.27
N LEU A 106 -8.52 5.27 5.94
CA LEU A 106 -9.07 4.20 5.12
C LEU A 106 -9.11 2.89 5.91
N SER A 107 -10.18 2.15 5.69
CA SER A 107 -10.29 0.78 6.16
C SER A 107 -9.24 -0.12 5.50
N GLN A 108 -8.93 -1.24 6.14
CA GLN A 108 -8.01 -2.24 5.56
C GLN A 108 -8.51 -2.76 4.21
N ASP A 109 -9.84 -2.85 4.04
CA ASP A 109 -10.46 -3.27 2.78
C ASP A 109 -10.23 -2.24 1.67
N GLU A 110 -10.40 -0.95 1.95
CA GLU A 110 -10.09 0.12 1.00
C GLU A 110 -8.61 0.15 0.64
N VAL A 111 -7.71 -0.10 1.60
CA VAL A 111 -6.26 -0.19 1.32
C VAL A 111 -5.94 -1.36 0.40
N ILE A 112 -6.55 -2.54 0.63
CA ILE A 112 -6.36 -3.70 -0.25
C ILE A 112 -6.98 -3.43 -1.63
N ALA A 113 -8.14 -2.78 -1.69
CA ALA A 113 -8.77 -2.40 -2.95
C ALA A 113 -7.91 -1.41 -3.75
N LEU A 114 -7.36 -0.39 -3.11
CA LEU A 114 -6.40 0.54 -3.72
C LEU A 114 -5.14 -0.18 -4.17
N TYR A 115 -4.63 -1.11 -3.37
CA TYR A 115 -3.48 -1.91 -3.73
C TYR A 115 -3.72 -2.67 -5.05
N SER A 116 -4.87 -3.35 -5.15
CA SER A 116 -5.26 -4.11 -6.34
C SER A 116 -5.46 -3.20 -7.55
N THR A 117 -6.19 -2.11 -7.37
CA THR A 117 -6.50 -1.13 -8.43
C THR A 117 -5.24 -0.45 -8.97
N LEU A 118 -4.27 -0.15 -8.12
CA LEU A 118 -3.05 0.54 -8.49
C LEU A 118 -1.92 -0.42 -8.93
N ALA A 119 -2.14 -1.73 -8.92
CA ALA A 119 -1.13 -2.72 -9.30
C ALA A 119 -0.79 -2.60 -10.78
N TYR A 120 0.49 -2.40 -11.10
CA TYR A 120 0.94 -2.32 -12.48
C TYR A 120 0.69 -3.63 -13.21
N ASN A 121 0.12 -3.56 -14.41
CA ASN A 121 -0.28 -4.72 -15.21
C ASN A 121 0.31 -4.75 -16.62
N GLU A 122 1.44 -4.06 -16.84
CA GLU A 122 2.09 -3.86 -18.15
C GLU A 122 1.43 -2.81 -19.05
N GLN A 123 0.10 -2.82 -19.21
CA GLN A 123 -0.62 -1.86 -20.08
C GLN A 123 -1.28 -0.70 -19.31
N GLY A 124 -1.15 -0.68 -17.98
CA GLY A 124 -1.84 0.25 -17.10
C GLY A 124 -1.79 -0.22 -15.64
N ASN A 125 -2.94 -0.20 -14.96
CA ASN A 125 -3.08 -0.66 -13.58
C ASN A 125 -4.34 -1.54 -13.39
N GLY A 126 -4.33 -2.38 -12.36
CA GLY A 126 -5.43 -3.27 -11.95
C GLY A 126 -5.02 -4.74 -11.97
N LEU A 127 -5.31 -5.48 -10.89
CA LEU A 127 -5.02 -6.91 -10.80
C LEU A 127 -5.95 -7.73 -11.68
N ASN A 128 -7.21 -7.32 -11.86
CA ASN A 128 -8.12 -8.04 -12.73
C ASN A 128 -7.67 -7.99 -14.18
N ALA A 129 -7.26 -6.81 -14.64
CA ALA A 129 -6.64 -6.67 -15.96
C ALA A 129 -5.32 -7.47 -16.08
N LEU A 130 -4.47 -7.49 -15.04
CA LEU A 130 -3.28 -8.34 -15.02
C LEU A 130 -3.63 -9.83 -15.12
N SER A 131 -4.67 -10.27 -14.44
CA SER A 131 -5.17 -11.64 -14.46
C SER A 131 -5.65 -12.05 -15.86
N HIS A 132 -6.37 -11.16 -16.54
CA HIS A 132 -6.75 -11.37 -17.94
C HIS A 132 -5.53 -11.45 -18.86
N HIS A 133 -4.52 -10.61 -18.64
CA HIS A 133 -3.29 -10.65 -19.44
C HIS A 133 -2.49 -11.95 -19.24
N LEU A 134 -2.34 -12.42 -18.00
CA LEU A 134 -1.54 -13.61 -17.69
C LEU A 134 -2.26 -14.93 -17.97
N PHE A 135 -3.57 -14.99 -17.74
CA PHE A 135 -4.33 -16.26 -17.72
C PHE A 135 -5.64 -16.23 -18.51
N ALA A 136 -5.99 -15.09 -19.15
CA ALA A 136 -7.28 -14.89 -19.82
C ALA A 136 -8.50 -15.15 -18.91
N LYS A 137 -8.35 -14.92 -17.60
CA LYS A 137 -9.35 -15.23 -16.57
C LYS A 137 -9.59 -14.04 -15.64
N PRO A 138 -10.83 -13.83 -15.15
CA PRO A 138 -11.09 -12.90 -14.06
C PRO A 138 -10.57 -13.43 -12.71
N LEU A 139 -10.24 -12.52 -11.77
CA LEU A 139 -9.61 -12.87 -10.48
C LEU A 139 -10.37 -13.92 -9.67
N ASN A 140 -11.70 -13.93 -9.74
CA ASN A 140 -12.55 -14.85 -8.96
C ASN A 140 -12.52 -16.30 -9.48
N THR A 141 -12.00 -16.54 -10.68
CA THR A 141 -11.91 -17.87 -11.30
C THR A 141 -10.51 -18.47 -11.25
N LEU A 142 -9.54 -17.75 -10.66
CA LEU A 142 -8.17 -18.20 -10.57
C LEU A 142 -8.00 -19.37 -9.61
N THR A 143 -7.24 -20.35 -10.04
CA THR A 143 -6.73 -21.41 -9.18
C THR A 143 -5.79 -20.84 -8.12
N GLU A 144 -5.46 -21.64 -7.11
CA GLU A 144 -4.52 -21.26 -6.04
C GLU A 144 -3.17 -20.77 -6.62
N GLN A 145 -2.64 -21.50 -7.59
CA GLN A 145 -1.37 -21.18 -8.24
C GLN A 145 -1.44 -19.90 -9.08
N GLU A 146 -2.52 -19.72 -9.85
CA GLU A 146 -2.70 -18.52 -10.68
C GLU A 146 -2.88 -17.27 -9.80
N ALA A 147 -3.70 -17.36 -8.75
CA ALA A 147 -3.89 -16.27 -7.79
C ALA A 147 -2.59 -15.86 -7.09
N ALA A 148 -1.79 -16.84 -6.65
CA ALA A 148 -0.48 -16.58 -6.07
C ALA A 148 0.49 -15.97 -7.10
N THR A 149 0.40 -16.37 -8.37
CA THR A 149 1.23 -15.82 -9.45
C THR A 149 0.90 -14.36 -9.72
N VAL A 150 -0.39 -14.01 -9.86
CA VAL A 150 -0.85 -12.63 -10.07
C VAL A 150 -0.35 -11.73 -8.94
N VAL A 151 -0.49 -12.16 -7.69
CA VAL A 151 -0.03 -11.37 -6.54
C VAL A 151 1.50 -11.34 -6.44
N ALA A 152 2.20 -12.42 -6.73
CA ALA A 152 3.67 -12.43 -6.72
C ALA A 152 4.24 -11.49 -7.79
N TYR A 153 3.60 -11.42 -8.96
CA TYR A 153 4.03 -10.59 -10.08
C TYR A 153 4.10 -9.10 -9.72
N THR A 154 3.20 -8.60 -8.87
CA THR A 154 3.13 -7.17 -8.46
C THR A 154 4.38 -6.66 -7.75
N TRP A 155 5.17 -7.58 -7.16
CA TRP A 155 6.35 -7.24 -6.38
C TRP A 155 7.47 -6.66 -7.24
N ALA A 156 7.70 -7.26 -8.41
CA ALA A 156 8.71 -6.79 -9.34
C ALA A 156 8.36 -7.15 -10.80
N PRO A 157 7.31 -6.53 -11.38
CA PRO A 157 6.80 -6.85 -12.72
C PRO A 157 7.91 -6.92 -13.77
N SER A 158 8.76 -5.88 -13.84
CA SER A 158 9.85 -5.79 -14.81
C SER A 158 10.89 -6.91 -14.66
N ILE A 159 11.16 -7.36 -13.42
CA ILE A 159 12.12 -8.45 -13.18
C ILE A 159 11.50 -9.77 -13.61
N TYR A 160 10.25 -10.03 -13.25
CA TYR A 160 9.58 -11.29 -13.56
C TYR A 160 9.25 -11.46 -15.03
N ARG A 161 9.05 -10.36 -15.76
CA ARG A 161 8.94 -10.38 -17.22
C ARG A 161 10.24 -10.84 -17.91
N LEU A 162 11.39 -10.45 -17.37
CA LEU A 162 12.71 -10.84 -17.89
C LEU A 162 13.16 -12.22 -17.39
N HIS A 163 12.72 -12.60 -16.18
CA HIS A 163 13.15 -13.80 -15.45
C HIS A 163 11.93 -14.55 -14.89
N PRO A 164 11.15 -15.24 -15.75
CA PRO A 164 9.93 -15.93 -15.34
C PRO A 164 10.18 -17.05 -14.32
N GLU A 165 11.37 -17.66 -14.32
CA GLU A 165 11.78 -18.65 -13.32
C GLU A 165 11.80 -18.09 -11.89
N ARG A 166 12.13 -16.80 -11.73
CA ARG A 166 12.10 -16.15 -10.41
C ARG A 166 10.68 -15.92 -9.91
N LEU A 167 9.71 -15.76 -10.82
CA LEU A 167 8.30 -15.65 -10.49
C LEU A 167 7.78 -16.96 -9.91
N VAL A 168 8.17 -18.10 -10.50
CA VAL A 168 7.83 -19.43 -10.00
C VAL A 168 8.30 -19.61 -8.56
N GLY A 169 9.56 -19.28 -8.25
CA GLY A 169 10.08 -19.35 -6.89
C GLY A 169 9.35 -18.43 -5.90
N ARG A 170 9.01 -17.20 -6.32
CA ARG A 170 8.25 -16.25 -5.48
C ARG A 170 6.82 -16.76 -5.22
N ARG A 171 6.14 -17.30 -6.25
CA ARG A 171 4.82 -17.91 -6.17
C ARG A 171 4.82 -19.06 -5.17
N ASP A 172 5.76 -20.00 -5.30
CA ASP A 172 5.81 -21.19 -4.46
C ASP A 172 6.10 -20.84 -3.00
N GLY A 173 7.03 -19.90 -2.76
CA GLY A 173 7.26 -19.36 -1.41
C GLY A 173 6.06 -18.61 -0.84
N LEU A 174 5.26 -17.96 -1.68
CA LEU A 174 4.02 -17.29 -1.26
C LEU A 174 2.93 -18.30 -0.87
N ILE A 175 2.76 -19.36 -1.66
CA ILE A 175 1.84 -20.47 -1.37
C ILE A 175 2.24 -21.17 -0.07
N GLN A 176 3.53 -21.47 0.10
CA GLN A 176 4.04 -22.13 1.30
C GLN A 176 3.76 -21.31 2.56
N ARG A 177 4.06 -19.99 2.54
CA ARG A 177 3.77 -19.06 3.64
C ARG A 177 2.27 -18.92 3.92
N ALA A 178 1.42 -19.04 2.90
CA ALA A 178 -0.02 -19.01 3.10
C ALA A 178 -0.50 -20.30 3.79
N ARG A 179 0.00 -21.47 3.39
CA ARG A 179 -0.41 -22.78 3.91
C ARG A 179 0.08 -23.07 5.33
N SER A 180 1.29 -22.64 5.70
CA SER A 180 1.82 -22.79 7.07
C SER A 180 1.06 -21.99 8.15
N ARG A 181 0.05 -21.23 7.74
CA ARG A 181 -0.77 -20.35 8.55
C ARG A 181 -2.22 -20.86 8.71
N ARG A 182 -2.46 -22.15 8.45
CA ARG A 182 -3.72 -22.82 8.84
C ARG A 182 -3.67 -23.22 10.31
#